data_AF-A0A1M7JC60-F1
#
_entry.id   AF-A0A1M7JC60-F1
#
_cell.length_a   1.000
_cell.length_b   1.000
_cell.length_c   1.000
_cell.angle_alpha   90.00
_cell.angle_beta   90.00
_cell.angle_gamma   90.00
#
_symmetry.space_group_name_H-M   'P 1'
#
loop_
_entity.id
_entity.type
_entity.pdbx_description
1 polymer ?
#
loop_
_entity_poly.entity_id
_entity_poly.type
_entity_poly.pdbx_seq_one_letter_code
_entity_poly.pdbx_strand_id
1 'polypeptide(L)'
;MTMITKFNLLNLLIFGSVLMSSGLQAQEVFGKWKVVNDAGRVNSIVEIYKKDNAIHGKVIRITKEEHRDRKCTECQGKLKNKPIEGLNVIRDFKKEGDVYVDGTLIDPKSGKEYKGKIWVDDKNPDKLNVRGYVTFFYKTKVWERTE
;
A
#
# COMPACT_ATOMS: atom_id res chain seq x y z
N MET A 1 -71.67 -24.48 -35.88
CA MET A 1 -71.23 -23.16 -35.41
C MET A 1 -69.76 -23.28 -35.07
N THR A 2 -68.95 -22.72 -35.95
CA THR A 2 -67.50 -22.88 -36.07
C THR A 2 -66.79 -21.81 -35.26
N MET A 3 -65.68 -22.12 -34.60
CA MET A 3 -64.34 -21.58 -34.91
C MET A 3 -63.39 -21.69 -33.72
N ILE A 4 -62.25 -22.31 -34.02
CA ILE A 4 -61.00 -22.30 -33.29
C ILE A 4 -60.36 -20.93 -33.49
N THR A 5 -59.86 -20.28 -32.44
CA THR A 5 -58.90 -19.16 -32.56
C THR A 5 -57.53 -19.58 -32.01
N LYS A 6 -56.58 -19.71 -32.93
CA LYS A 6 -55.13 -19.74 -32.72
C LYS A 6 -54.57 -18.30 -32.62
N PHE A 7 -53.29 -18.22 -32.21
CA PHE A 7 -52.36 -17.07 -32.20
C PHE A 7 -52.43 -16.21 -30.91
N ASN A 8 -51.32 -15.85 -30.24
CA ASN A 8 -49.97 -15.65 -30.76
C ASN A 8 -48.87 -15.86 -29.70
N LEU A 9 -47.74 -16.46 -30.10
CA LEU A 9 -46.47 -16.36 -29.40
C LEU A 9 -46.00 -14.89 -29.50
N LEU A 10 -45.97 -14.14 -28.40
CA LEU A 10 -45.12 -12.95 -28.33
C LEU A 10 -44.87 -12.50 -26.89
N ASN A 11 -43.60 -12.57 -26.50
CA ASN A 11 -42.91 -11.74 -25.50
C ASN A 11 -43.46 -11.67 -24.07
N LEU A 12 -42.77 -12.35 -23.13
CA LEU A 12 -41.95 -11.64 -22.14
C LEU A 12 -41.00 -12.62 -21.41
N LEU A 13 -39.97 -13.12 -22.11
CA LEU A 13 -38.78 -13.57 -21.40
C LEU A 13 -38.07 -12.29 -20.91
N ILE A 14 -38.45 -11.81 -19.72
CA ILE A 14 -37.61 -10.88 -18.96
C ILE A 14 -36.37 -11.68 -18.55
N PHE A 15 -35.42 -11.80 -19.47
CA PHE A 15 -34.05 -12.18 -19.13
C PHE A 15 -33.49 -10.97 -18.38
N GLY A 16 -33.80 -10.89 -17.09
CA GLY A 16 -33.22 -9.90 -16.19
C GLY A 16 -31.72 -10.13 -16.19
N SER A 17 -31.01 -9.32 -16.97
CA SER A 17 -29.56 -9.23 -16.90
C SER A 17 -29.22 -8.67 -15.52
N VAL A 18 -28.96 -9.58 -14.57
CA VAL A 18 -28.27 -9.24 -13.33
C VAL A 18 -26.87 -8.82 -13.74
N LEU A 19 -26.69 -7.51 -13.96
CA LEU A 19 -25.39 -6.88 -14.00
C LEU A 19 -24.79 -7.05 -12.61
N MET A 20 -24.07 -8.16 -12.40
CA MET A 20 -23.17 -8.31 -11.27
C MET A 20 -22.06 -7.28 -11.47
N SER A 21 -22.26 -6.07 -10.96
CA SER A 21 -21.18 -5.10 -10.80
C SER A 21 -20.21 -5.69 -9.79
N SER A 22 -19.21 -6.43 -10.28
CA SER A 22 -18.00 -6.74 -9.54
C SER A 22 -17.29 -5.41 -9.30
N GLY A 23 -17.60 -4.77 -8.18
CA GLY A 23 -16.80 -3.66 -7.68
C GLY A 23 -15.39 -4.18 -7.49
N LEU A 24 -14.46 -3.80 -8.36
CA LEU A 24 -13.03 -3.91 -8.12
C LEU A 24 -12.76 -3.09 -6.86
N GLN A 25 -12.77 -3.74 -5.70
CA GLN A 25 -12.25 -3.14 -4.48
C GLN A 25 -10.76 -2.90 -4.73
N ALA A 26 -10.38 -1.65 -4.94
CA ALA A 26 -8.99 -1.27 -4.98
C ALA A 26 -8.34 -1.70 -3.66
N GLN A 27 -7.39 -2.62 -3.74
CA GLN A 27 -6.70 -3.13 -2.56
C GLN A 27 -6.04 -1.96 -1.83
N GLU A 28 -6.37 -1.78 -0.56
CA GLU A 28 -5.77 -0.69 0.22
C GLU A 28 -4.30 -0.97 0.57
N VAL A 29 -3.57 0.10 0.87
CA VAL A 29 -2.14 0.07 1.25
C VAL A 29 -1.89 -0.56 2.63
N PHE A 30 -2.95 -0.82 3.40
CA PHE A 30 -2.85 -1.34 4.77
C PHE A 30 -2.35 -2.78 4.80
N GLY A 31 -1.76 -3.15 5.94
CA GLY A 31 -1.19 -4.47 6.19
C GLY A 31 0.33 -4.48 6.21
N LYS A 32 0.92 -5.68 6.12
CA LYS A 32 2.36 -5.87 6.25
C LYS A 32 3.04 -6.02 4.89
N TRP A 33 4.25 -5.48 4.81
CA TRP A 33 5.02 -5.40 3.59
C TRP A 33 6.49 -5.74 3.83
N LYS A 34 7.03 -6.65 3.02
CA LYS A 34 8.45 -6.98 2.94
C LYS A 34 9.18 -5.87 2.19
N VAL A 35 10.15 -5.26 2.87
CA VAL A 35 11.04 -4.25 2.30
C VAL A 35 12.21 -4.95 1.61
N VAL A 36 12.18 -4.98 0.28
CA VAL A 36 13.19 -5.64 -0.55
C VAL A 36 14.30 -4.65 -0.94
N ASN A 37 15.56 -5.08 -0.84
CA ASN A 37 16.71 -4.27 -1.24
C ASN A 37 17.06 -4.43 -2.74
N ASP A 38 18.01 -3.64 -3.23
CA ASP A 38 18.42 -3.68 -4.65
C ASP A 38 19.03 -5.04 -5.08
N ALA A 39 19.42 -5.89 -4.12
CA ALA A 39 19.91 -7.26 -4.36
C ALA A 39 18.81 -8.34 -4.22
N GLY A 40 17.53 -7.94 -4.10
CA GLY A 40 16.41 -8.88 -3.99
C GLY A 40 16.22 -9.52 -2.63
N ARG A 41 16.95 -9.09 -1.58
CA ARG A 41 16.79 -9.65 -0.23
C ARG A 41 15.85 -8.81 0.62
N VAL A 42 15.02 -9.48 1.43
CA VAL A 42 14.13 -8.83 2.40
C VAL A 42 14.95 -8.35 3.60
N ASN A 43 14.91 -7.05 3.86
CA ASN A 43 15.61 -6.43 5.00
C ASN A 43 14.74 -6.36 6.26
N SER A 44 13.43 -6.14 6.08
CA SER A 44 12.50 -5.88 7.17
C SER A 44 11.06 -6.06 6.73
N ILE A 45 10.14 -6.12 7.70
CA ILE A 45 8.70 -6.05 7.51
C ILE A 45 8.19 -4.72 8.08
N VAL A 46 7.41 -4.00 7.29
CA VAL A 46 6.75 -2.75 7.69
C VAL A 46 5.24 -2.97 7.68
N GLU A 47 4.58 -2.63 8.79
CA GLU A 47 3.12 -2.60 8.88
C GLU A 47 2.62 -1.20 8.60
N ILE A 48 1.75 -1.05 7.61
CA ILE A 48 1.07 0.19 7.26
C ILE A 48 -0.32 0.19 7.88
N TYR A 49 -0.63 1.26 8.62
CA TYR A 49 -1.86 1.44 9.38
C TYR A 49 -2.40 2.87 9.27
N LYS A 50 -3.69 3.04 9.54
CA LYS A 50 -4.34 4.34 9.59
C LYS A 50 -4.29 4.91 11.00
N LYS A 51 -3.97 6.20 11.12
CA LYS A 51 -4.06 6.97 12.36
C LYS A 51 -4.35 8.44 12.03
N ASP A 52 -5.31 9.04 12.73
CA ASP A 52 -5.66 10.47 12.59
C ASP A 52 -5.91 10.90 11.13
N ASN A 53 -6.64 10.07 10.37
CA ASN A 53 -6.92 10.24 8.93
C ASN A 53 -5.70 10.26 7.99
N ALA A 54 -4.52 9.91 8.48
CA ALA A 54 -3.33 9.67 7.68
C ALA A 54 -2.89 8.20 7.76
N ILE A 55 -2.04 7.76 6.83
CA ILE A 55 -1.36 6.48 6.92
C ILE A 55 0.04 6.66 7.49
N HIS A 56 0.43 5.67 8.28
CA HIS A 56 1.72 5.55 8.93
C HIS A 56 2.25 4.14 8.70
N GLY A 57 3.55 3.96 8.86
CA GLY A 57 4.20 2.67 8.63
C GLY A 57 5.30 2.41 9.65
N LYS A 58 5.17 1.31 10.38
CA LYS A 58 6.10 0.92 11.46
C LYS A 58 6.93 -0.27 11.04
N VAL A 59 8.24 -0.23 11.27
CA VAL A 59 9.09 -1.42 11.14
C VAL A 59 8.72 -2.38 12.27
N ILE A 60 8.08 -3.50 11.96
CA ILE A 60 7.66 -4.49 12.98
C ILE A 60 8.67 -5.62 13.15
N ARG A 61 9.55 -5.82 12.16
CA ARG A 61 10.60 -6.85 12.21
C ARG A 61 11.76 -6.50 11.28
N ILE A 62 12.99 -6.56 11.78
CA ILE A 62 14.19 -6.66 10.94
C ILE A 62 14.50 -8.14 10.72
N THR A 63 14.79 -8.55 9.49
CA THR A 63 14.91 -9.99 9.14
C THR A 63 16.19 -10.63 9.69
N LYS A 64 17.29 -9.87 9.74
CA LYS A 64 18.56 -10.32 10.31
C LYS A 64 18.56 -10.13 11.83
N GLU A 65 18.73 -11.21 12.58
CA GLU A 65 18.66 -11.20 14.03
C GLU A 65 19.74 -10.29 14.64
N GLU A 66 20.95 -10.34 14.09
CA GLU A 66 22.09 -9.51 14.51
C GLU A 66 21.94 -8.01 14.19
N HIS A 67 20.79 -7.59 13.64
CA HIS A 67 20.51 -6.20 13.30
C HIS A 67 19.29 -5.63 14.04
N ARG A 68 18.60 -6.41 14.86
CA ARG A 68 17.33 -5.97 15.49
C ARG A 68 17.50 -4.93 16.57
N ASP A 69 18.63 -4.95 17.26
CA ASP A 69 18.99 -4.00 18.31
C ASP A 69 19.54 -2.67 17.76
N ARG A 70 19.70 -2.58 16.42
CA ARG A 70 20.22 -1.36 15.77
C ARG A 70 19.31 -0.19 16.05
N LYS A 71 19.95 0.93 16.35
CA LYS A 71 19.32 2.23 16.57
C LYS A 71 19.54 3.13 15.36
N CYS A 72 18.62 4.07 15.12
CA CYS A 72 18.82 5.10 14.12
C CYS A 72 19.77 6.19 14.64
N THR A 73 21.08 5.97 14.52
CA THR A 73 22.11 6.90 15.01
C THR A 73 22.18 8.18 14.18
N GLU A 74 21.93 8.06 12.87
CA GLU A 74 21.95 9.18 11.92
C GLU A 74 20.66 10.01 11.94
N CYS A 75 19.57 9.48 12.52
CA CYS A 75 18.32 10.22 12.68
C CYS A 75 18.51 11.46 13.55
N GLN A 76 17.69 12.47 13.30
CA GLN A 76 17.70 13.73 14.06
C GLN A 76 16.50 13.83 15.01
N GLY A 77 16.59 14.77 15.96
CA GLY A 77 15.50 15.09 16.88
C GLY A 77 15.00 13.89 17.68
N LYS A 78 13.67 13.71 17.74
CA LYS A 78 13.01 12.66 18.53
C LYS A 78 13.29 11.23 18.06
N LEU A 79 13.81 11.08 16.84
CA LEU A 79 14.10 9.78 16.22
C LEU A 79 15.55 9.33 16.47
N LYS A 80 16.43 10.25 16.90
CA LYS A 80 17.82 9.93 17.18
C LYS A 80 17.93 8.85 18.26
N ASN A 81 18.77 7.85 17.99
CA ASN A 81 19.05 6.72 18.89
C ASN A 81 17.81 5.89 19.28
N LYS A 82 16.69 6.03 18.57
CA LYS A 82 15.54 5.12 18.73
C LYS A 82 15.84 3.78 18.04
N PRO A 83 15.37 2.65 18.60
CA PRO A 83 15.42 1.36 17.91
C PRO A 83 14.80 1.46 16.51
N ILE A 84 15.44 0.86 15.51
CA ILE A 84 14.90 0.84 14.14
C ILE A 84 13.67 -0.06 14.09
N GLU A 85 13.72 -1.23 14.72
CA GLU A 85 12.52 -2.04 14.95
C GLU A 85 11.61 -1.30 15.95
N GLY A 86 10.37 -1.04 15.56
CA GLY A 86 9.41 -0.17 16.26
C GLY A 86 9.34 1.27 15.74
N LEU A 87 10.25 1.69 14.85
CA LEU A 87 10.27 3.05 14.31
C LEU A 87 9.18 3.26 13.24
N ASN A 88 8.49 4.40 13.31
CA ASN A 88 7.58 4.84 12.24
C ASN A 88 8.40 5.46 11.08
N VAL A 89 8.57 4.68 10.02
CA VAL A 89 9.34 5.04 8.81
C VAL A 89 8.50 5.69 7.72
N ILE A 90 7.18 5.53 7.78
CA ILE A 90 6.18 6.26 6.97
C ILE A 90 5.34 7.08 7.95
N ARG A 91 5.17 8.39 7.71
CA ARG A 91 4.42 9.28 8.60
C ARG A 91 3.54 10.27 7.84
N ASP A 92 2.32 10.46 8.32
CA ASP A 92 1.41 11.55 7.95
C ASP A 92 1.04 11.63 6.45
N PHE A 93 0.96 10.47 5.80
CA PHE A 93 0.55 10.39 4.39
C PHE A 93 -0.96 10.50 4.22
N LYS A 94 -1.42 11.38 3.34
CA LYS A 94 -2.85 11.65 3.08
C LYS A 94 -3.29 11.00 1.78
N LYS A 95 -4.53 10.52 1.74
CA LYS A 95 -5.12 9.93 0.53
C LYS A 95 -5.50 11.02 -0.47
N GLU A 96 -5.09 10.86 -1.73
CA GLU A 96 -5.46 11.68 -2.87
C GLU A 96 -5.78 10.74 -4.06
N GLY A 97 -7.07 10.53 -4.35
CA GLY A 97 -7.50 9.48 -5.27
C GLY A 97 -7.03 8.10 -4.82
N ASP A 98 -6.29 7.40 -5.68
CA ASP A 98 -5.75 6.05 -5.43
C ASP A 98 -4.33 6.04 -4.84
N VAL A 99 -3.78 7.23 -4.55
CA VAL A 99 -2.42 7.37 -4.03
C VAL A 99 -2.43 8.03 -2.66
N TYR A 100 -1.31 7.91 -1.96
CA TYR A 100 -1.06 8.62 -0.71
C TYR A 100 0.16 9.53 -0.86
N VAL A 101 0.04 10.79 -0.45
CA VAL A 101 1.05 11.85 -0.66
C VAL A 101 1.22 12.73 0.60
N ASP A 102 2.02 13.80 0.49
CA ASP A 102 2.31 14.84 1.49
C ASP A 102 2.99 14.40 2.80
N GLY A 103 3.11 13.09 3.02
CA GLY A 103 3.79 12.54 4.17
C GLY A 103 5.31 12.51 4.02
N THR A 104 5.95 11.96 5.05
CA THR A 104 7.40 11.86 5.16
C THR A 104 7.83 10.40 5.30
N LEU A 105 8.80 10.01 4.48
CA LEU A 105 9.56 8.77 4.59
C LEU A 105 10.88 9.06 5.31
N ILE A 106 11.35 8.15 6.16
CA ILE A 106 12.71 8.22 6.70
C ILE A 106 13.46 6.93 6.38
N ASP A 107 14.71 7.07 5.92
CA ASP A 107 15.66 5.96 5.84
C ASP A 107 16.45 5.87 7.15
N PRO A 108 16.23 4.85 8.00
CA PRO A 108 16.89 4.75 9.30
C PRO A 108 18.41 4.50 9.20
N LYS A 109 18.92 4.10 8.03
CA LYS A 109 20.36 3.89 7.84
C LYS A 109 21.11 5.19 7.62
N SER A 110 20.51 6.12 6.89
CA SER A 110 21.13 7.42 6.57
C SER A 110 20.55 8.58 7.37
N GLY A 111 19.47 8.37 8.12
CA GLY A 111 18.75 9.42 8.86
C GLY A 111 18.01 10.41 7.96
N LYS A 112 18.07 10.23 6.63
CA LYS A 112 17.50 11.15 5.65
C LYS A 112 15.99 11.00 5.58
N GLU A 113 15.32 12.15 5.53
CA GLU A 113 13.87 12.25 5.34
C GLU A 113 13.54 12.70 3.92
N TYR A 114 12.46 12.14 3.38
CA TYR A 114 12.00 12.40 2.02
C TYR A 114 10.51 12.66 2.02
N LYS A 115 10.05 13.63 1.22
CA LYS A 115 8.64 13.62 0.78
C LYS A 115 8.41 12.42 -0.11
N GLY A 116 7.22 11.86 -0.07
CA GLY A 116 6.95 10.63 -0.81
C GLY A 116 5.56 10.51 -1.40
N LYS A 117 5.40 9.44 -2.17
CA LYS A 117 4.14 8.97 -2.73
C LYS A 117 4.05 7.46 -2.57
N ILE A 118 2.91 6.95 -2.10
CA ILE A 118 2.68 5.52 -1.85
C ILE A 118 1.41 5.08 -2.57
N TRP A 119 1.47 3.97 -3.29
CA TRP A 119 0.31 3.38 -3.97
C TRP A 119 0.51 1.88 -4.19
N VAL A 120 -0.60 1.14 -4.25
CA VAL A 120 -0.59 -0.27 -4.65
C VAL A 120 -0.43 -0.33 -6.17
N ASP A 121 0.32 -1.29 -6.68
CA ASP A 121 0.51 -1.47 -8.11
C ASP A 121 -0.78 -1.91 -8.81
N ASP A 122 -1.18 -1.20 -9.86
CA ASP A 122 -2.45 -1.44 -10.58
C ASP A 122 -2.52 -2.84 -11.21
N LYS A 123 -1.36 -3.44 -11.53
CA LYS A 123 -1.30 -4.77 -12.15
C LYS A 123 -1.14 -5.89 -11.14
N ASN A 124 -0.66 -5.58 -9.93
CA ASN A 124 -0.41 -6.57 -8.90
C ASN A 124 -0.64 -5.99 -7.50
N PRO A 125 -1.76 -6.32 -6.83
CA PRO A 125 -2.10 -5.80 -5.51
C PRO A 125 -1.16 -6.25 -4.37
N ASP A 126 -0.28 -7.21 -4.64
CA ASP A 126 0.78 -7.66 -3.75
C ASP A 126 2.07 -6.86 -3.88
N LYS A 127 2.09 -5.82 -4.72
CA LYS A 127 3.20 -4.88 -4.87
C LYS A 127 2.80 -3.49 -4.39
N LEU A 128 3.59 -2.94 -3.48
CA LEU A 128 3.46 -1.57 -3.02
C LEU A 128 4.60 -0.73 -3.59
N ASN A 129 4.24 0.33 -4.29
CA ASN A 129 5.19 1.33 -4.76
C ASN A 129 5.38 2.40 -3.68
N VAL A 130 6.61 2.56 -3.22
CA VAL A 130 7.03 3.57 -2.24
C VAL A 130 8.06 4.47 -2.91
N ARG A 131 7.66 5.70 -3.24
CA ARG A 131 8.51 6.69 -3.91
C ARG A 131 8.97 7.76 -2.94
N GLY A 132 10.26 8.06 -2.94
CA GLY A 132 10.86 9.20 -2.26
C GLY A 132 11.40 10.23 -3.26
N TYR A 133 11.26 11.51 -2.94
CA TYR A 133 11.69 12.63 -3.76
C TYR A 133 12.86 13.38 -3.12
N VAL A 134 13.79 13.84 -3.96
CA VAL A 134 14.83 14.81 -3.63
C VAL A 134 14.77 15.89 -4.71
N THR A 135 14.21 17.05 -4.40
CA THR A 135 13.94 18.12 -5.38
C THR A 135 13.12 17.59 -6.57
N PHE A 136 13.66 17.60 -7.79
CA PHE A 136 13.02 17.09 -9.01
C PHE A 136 13.36 15.61 -9.32
N PHE A 137 14.30 15.01 -8.58
CA PHE A 137 14.64 13.60 -8.73
C PHE A 137 13.81 12.72 -7.79
N TYR A 138 13.54 11.48 -8.22
CA TYR A 138 12.86 10.50 -7.38
C TYR A 138 13.42 9.09 -7.57
N LYS A 139 13.23 8.25 -6.54
CA LYS A 139 13.43 6.80 -6.63
C LYS A 139 12.18 6.11 -6.11
N THR A 140 11.72 5.09 -6.83
CA THR A 140 10.63 4.21 -6.39
C THR A 140 11.22 2.88 -5.95
N LYS A 141 10.77 2.39 -4.80
CA LYS A 141 11.03 1.03 -4.31
C LYS A 141 9.73 0.25 -4.35
N VAL A 142 9.83 -1.02 -4.71
CA VAL A 142 8.68 -1.93 -4.70
C VAL A 142 8.83 -2.83 -3.47
N TRP A 143 7.80 -2.87 -2.64
CA TRP A 143 7.68 -3.78 -1.50
C TRP A 143 6.68 -4.87 -1.85
N GLU A 144 6.80 -6.01 -1.17
CA GLU A 144 5.96 -7.18 -1.41
C GLU A 144 5.02 -7.43 -0.23
N ARG A 145 3.75 -7.71 -0.49
CA ARG A 145 2.76 -7.98 0.55
C ARG A 145 3.13 -9.23 1.34
N THR A 146 2.81 -9.26 2.63
CA THR A 146 2.98 -10.43 3.51
C THR A 146 1.91 -10.46 4.59
N GLU A 147 1.68 -11.65 5.15
CA GLU A 147 0.73 -11.90 6.25
C GLU A 147 1.33 -11.61 7.64
#